data_AF-A0A2N9FRT3-F1
#
_entry.id   AF-A0A2N9FRT3-F1
#
_cell.length_a   1.000
_cell.length_b   1.000
_cell.length_c   1.000
_cell.angle_alpha   90.00
_cell.angle_beta   90.00
_cell.angle_gamma   90.00
#
_symmetry.space_group_name_H-M   'P 1'
#
loop_
_entity.id
_entity.type
_entity.pdbx_description
1 polymer ?
#
loop_
_entity_poly.entity_id
_entity_poly.type
_entity_poly.pdbx_seq_one_letter_code
_entity_poly.pdbx_strand_id
1 'polypeptide(L)'
;MFGAQASSSPAFGTPSSTPAFGTPSSTPAFGTPSSTPAFGTPTTPSFAPGFGSSLFSTPFSAQQQQQQQQQQTPLFQQPASTGFNFQTTPFATPQPSPFPNAQLTTQMAPVAPLPFSLADRDIQAIVDAYKEDPANTKYAFKHLLFSVTDPQFRVKPAGVSDIMWAEAMGKLEGMESADRERLWPQLVHGFKDLSQRLKLQDDVIVSDAERLRITQSNVKMLQRHLQADTLPWIERMKQKEQGLQRRLLRVMRIVEALEGKGFRLPLMKGEVELAEKLAAITRQLKGSGAELSRRVQNLLTLSRVQANGIGAGGSVYLPGSTKIHEQSLADMHEVVQQQTEAIARLGNVLKRDIRDMEIIMAEDTELTD
;
A
#
# COMPACT_ATOMS: atom_id res chain seq x y z
N MET A 1 39.93 -46.66 -53.11
CA MET A 1 40.95 -46.77 -54.16
C MET A 1 40.32 -46.24 -55.44
N PHE A 2 40.75 -45.08 -55.92
CA PHE A 2 40.02 -44.23 -56.89
C PHE A 2 38.62 -43.77 -56.42
N GLY A 3 38.04 -42.67 -56.91
CA GLY A 3 38.61 -41.61 -57.76
C GLY A 3 37.61 -41.08 -58.80
N ALA A 4 37.74 -39.80 -59.18
CA ALA A 4 36.93 -39.07 -60.19
C ALA A 4 35.44 -38.82 -59.84
N GLN A 5 34.77 -37.76 -60.32
CA GLN A 5 35.19 -36.43 -60.81
C GLN A 5 33.95 -35.49 -60.82
N ALA A 6 34.15 -34.16 -60.82
CA ALA A 6 33.05 -33.17 -60.83
C ALA A 6 32.65 -32.71 -62.25
N SER A 7 31.42 -32.23 -62.39
CA SER A 7 30.92 -31.49 -63.56
C SER A 7 29.96 -30.36 -63.12
N SER A 8 29.85 -29.29 -63.91
CA SER A 8 29.35 -27.98 -63.47
C SER A 8 28.00 -27.54 -64.06
N SER A 9 27.36 -26.60 -63.34
CA SER A 9 26.59 -25.40 -63.76
C SER A 9 26.36 -25.14 -65.27
N PRO A 10 25.23 -24.49 -65.67
CA PRO A 10 24.57 -23.42 -64.89
C PRO A 10 23.02 -23.38 -64.88
N ALA A 11 22.48 -22.49 -64.04
CA ALA A 11 21.17 -21.88 -64.18
C ALA A 11 21.31 -20.35 -64.05
N PHE A 12 20.63 -19.58 -64.90
CA PHE A 12 20.78 -18.13 -65.04
C PHE A 12 19.39 -17.49 -65.21
N GLY A 13 19.00 -16.54 -64.35
CA GLY A 13 17.65 -15.94 -64.42
C GLY A 13 17.19 -15.20 -63.15
N THR A 14 17.65 -13.96 -62.97
CA THR A 14 17.18 -12.93 -62.00
C THR A 14 17.27 -11.55 -62.68
N PRO A 15 16.65 -10.44 -62.19
CA PRO A 15 15.91 -10.18 -60.92
C PRO A 15 14.38 -10.35 -61.11
N SER A 16 13.39 -9.70 -60.44
CA SER A 16 13.28 -8.53 -59.53
C SER A 16 11.91 -8.53 -58.79
N SER A 17 11.64 -7.82 -57.67
CA SER A 17 12.48 -7.32 -56.55
C SER A 17 11.62 -6.61 -55.47
N THR A 18 11.97 -6.78 -54.18
CA THR A 18 11.68 -5.88 -53.01
C THR A 18 10.21 -5.69 -52.53
N PRO A 19 9.95 -5.24 -51.27
CA PRO A 19 10.43 -5.84 -50.01
C PRO A 19 9.43 -5.78 -48.78
N ALA A 20 9.62 -6.63 -47.76
CA ALA A 20 9.37 -6.37 -46.32
C ALA A 20 9.90 -7.57 -45.48
N PHE A 21 10.96 -7.46 -44.67
CA PHE A 21 11.02 -6.98 -43.27
C PHE A 21 10.09 -7.72 -42.26
N GLY A 22 10.56 -8.27 -41.13
CA GLY A 22 11.95 -8.49 -40.67
C GLY A 22 12.11 -8.51 -39.14
N THR A 23 12.46 -9.65 -38.54
CA THR A 23 12.89 -9.76 -37.13
C THR A 23 14.32 -9.26 -36.93
N PRO A 24 14.68 -8.68 -35.77
CA PRO A 24 15.68 -9.38 -34.94
C PRO A 24 15.63 -9.13 -33.41
N SER A 25 16.56 -9.82 -32.75
CA SER A 25 16.86 -9.93 -31.32
C SER A 25 17.34 -8.65 -30.59
N SER A 26 16.98 -8.54 -29.31
CA SER A 26 17.77 -8.09 -28.13
C SER A 26 18.85 -6.97 -28.23
N THR A 27 18.62 -5.86 -27.50
CA THR A 27 19.58 -5.03 -26.70
C THR A 27 20.84 -4.42 -27.37
N PRO A 28 21.24 -3.15 -27.07
CA PRO A 28 21.41 -2.68 -25.67
C PRO A 28 21.20 -1.18 -25.33
N ALA A 29 21.17 -0.94 -24.00
CA ALA A 29 21.71 0.21 -23.24
C ALA A 29 21.13 1.66 -23.33
N PHE A 30 20.97 2.22 -22.11
CA PHE A 30 21.12 3.62 -21.67
C PHE A 30 20.13 4.71 -22.16
N GLY A 31 19.22 5.10 -21.24
CA GLY A 31 18.47 6.36 -21.25
C GLY A 31 17.95 6.67 -19.84
N THR A 32 18.06 7.93 -19.38
CA THR A 32 17.82 8.31 -17.98
C THR A 32 16.44 8.96 -17.74
N PRO A 33 15.73 8.56 -16.67
CA PRO A 33 14.95 9.46 -15.82
C PRO A 33 15.70 9.67 -14.49
N SER A 34 16.02 10.91 -14.07
CA SER A 34 15.07 11.94 -13.58
C SER A 34 14.36 11.51 -12.29
N SER A 35 14.71 12.20 -11.21
CA SER A 35 14.46 11.83 -9.82
C SER A 35 13.11 12.27 -9.25
N THR A 36 12.42 11.36 -8.56
CA THR A 36 11.63 11.66 -7.36
C THR A 36 11.63 10.42 -6.43
N PRO A 37 11.61 10.59 -5.09
CA PRO A 37 11.98 9.52 -4.15
C PRO A 37 10.82 8.59 -3.73
N ALA A 38 11.15 7.34 -3.42
CA ALA A 38 10.25 6.41 -2.75
C ALA A 38 10.17 6.68 -1.23
N PHE A 39 9.02 6.38 -0.62
CA PHE A 39 8.81 6.54 0.82
C PHE A 39 9.27 5.28 1.58
N GLY A 40 10.20 5.43 2.52
CA GLY A 40 10.82 4.30 3.23
C GLY A 40 10.07 3.89 4.51
N THR A 41 10.05 2.58 4.79
CA THR A 41 9.60 2.03 6.07
C THR A 41 10.63 2.31 7.19
N PRO A 42 10.23 2.83 8.36
CA PRO A 42 11.14 3.02 9.48
C PRO A 42 11.41 1.70 10.23
N THR A 43 12.66 1.23 10.20
CA THR A 43 13.14 0.19 11.13
C THR A 43 13.49 0.81 12.50
N THR A 44 13.29 0.04 13.56
CA THR A 44 13.61 0.44 14.94
C THR A 44 15.09 0.27 15.26
N PRO A 45 15.63 1.11 16.17
CA PRO A 45 16.64 0.66 17.13
C PRO A 45 16.16 0.84 18.58
N SER A 46 16.59 -0.07 19.46
CA SER A 46 16.16 -0.12 20.87
C SER A 46 16.99 0.78 21.80
N PHE A 47 16.42 1.14 22.95
CA PHE A 47 17.12 1.91 23.99
C PHE A 47 18.02 1.05 24.88
N ALA A 48 19.23 1.54 25.16
CA ALA A 48 20.04 1.18 26.34
C ALA A 48 20.92 2.40 26.74
N PRO A 49 21.22 2.63 28.03
CA PRO A 49 21.76 3.92 28.50
C PRO A 49 23.30 4.01 28.57
N GLY A 50 23.82 5.24 28.45
CA GLY A 50 25.23 5.60 28.64
C GLY A 50 25.38 6.92 29.41
N PHE A 51 26.49 7.09 30.14
CA PHE A 51 26.64 8.06 31.24
C PHE A 51 27.72 9.13 30.98
N GLY A 52 27.46 10.38 31.42
CA GLY A 52 28.40 11.53 31.41
C GLY A 52 28.48 12.30 30.08
N SER A 53 29.10 13.49 29.98
CA SER A 53 29.52 14.51 30.99
C SER A 53 30.25 15.66 30.26
N SER A 54 30.25 16.89 30.82
CA SER A 54 30.88 18.12 30.28
C SER A 54 30.22 18.72 29.03
N LEU A 55 30.05 20.04 28.81
CA LEU A 55 30.73 21.30 29.18
C LEU A 55 31.80 21.79 28.17
N PHE A 56 31.71 23.10 27.85
CA PHE A 56 32.59 23.94 27.03
C PHE A 56 32.75 23.64 25.52
N SER A 57 32.20 24.52 24.68
CA SER A 57 33.01 25.46 23.86
C SER A 57 32.13 26.48 23.12
N THR A 58 32.63 27.70 22.94
CA THR A 58 32.11 28.68 21.97
C THR A 58 32.82 28.50 20.62
N PRO A 59 32.35 29.20 19.57
CA PRO A 59 33.24 30.22 19.03
C PRO A 59 32.58 31.60 18.85
N PHE A 60 33.44 32.59 18.66
CA PHE A 60 33.14 34.01 18.48
C PHE A 60 33.54 34.41 17.05
N SER A 61 32.69 35.18 16.38
CA SER A 61 33.07 36.00 15.23
C SER A 61 32.10 37.18 15.11
N ALA A 62 32.64 38.35 14.77
CA ALA A 62 31.90 39.61 14.70
C ALA A 62 32.13 40.30 13.35
N GLN A 63 31.10 40.99 12.85
CA GLN A 63 31.30 42.03 11.84
C GLN A 63 30.25 43.13 12.01
N GLN A 64 30.65 44.37 11.74
CA GLN A 64 29.87 45.60 11.96
C GLN A 64 29.42 46.20 10.62
N GLN A 65 28.30 46.94 10.60
CA GLN A 65 28.18 48.22 9.89
C GLN A 65 26.94 49.02 10.33
N GLN A 66 26.79 50.27 9.86
CA GLN A 66 26.02 51.33 10.54
C GLN A 66 24.87 51.96 9.71
N GLN A 67 23.91 52.52 10.46
CA GLN A 67 22.99 53.64 10.21
C GLN A 67 22.98 54.38 8.84
N GLN A 68 21.78 54.78 8.37
CA GLN A 68 21.40 56.21 8.25
C GLN A 68 19.86 56.43 8.10
N GLN A 69 19.42 57.67 7.85
CA GLN A 69 18.05 58.19 8.12
C GLN A 69 17.41 59.00 6.97
N GLN A 70 16.06 59.04 6.96
CA GLN A 70 15.12 60.10 6.47
C GLN A 70 15.21 60.68 5.04
N GLN A 71 14.05 60.73 4.35
CA GLN A 71 13.39 62.00 3.92
C GLN A 71 11.91 61.77 3.49
N GLN A 72 11.20 62.80 2.96
CA GLN A 72 9.73 62.90 2.98
C GLN A 72 9.05 63.29 1.63
N THR A 73 7.76 62.91 1.48
CA THR A 73 6.65 63.63 0.74
C THR A 73 6.68 63.76 -0.80
N PRO A 74 5.54 64.09 -1.49
CA PRO A 74 4.11 63.89 -1.18
C PRO A 74 3.21 63.44 -2.39
N LEU A 75 1.87 63.42 -2.16
CA LEU A 75 0.77 63.92 -3.05
C LEU A 75 -0.14 62.93 -3.82
N PHE A 76 -1.39 62.76 -3.33
CA PHE A 76 -2.68 62.97 -4.03
C PHE A 76 -3.85 62.69 -3.03
N GLN A 77 -5.10 63.13 -3.16
CA GLN A 77 -5.77 64.44 -3.29
C GLN A 77 -7.27 64.18 -2.94
N GLN A 78 -8.06 65.20 -2.58
CA GLN A 78 -9.45 65.11 -2.06
C GLN A 78 -10.50 65.48 -3.18
N PRO A 79 -11.85 65.74 -2.98
CA PRO A 79 -12.55 66.35 -1.81
C PRO A 79 -14.03 65.93 -1.50
N ALA A 80 -14.63 66.61 -0.50
CA ALA A 80 -16.08 66.93 -0.32
C ALA A 80 -17.08 65.81 0.11
N SER A 81 -18.19 66.05 0.82
CA SER A 81 -18.81 67.27 1.42
C SER A 81 -19.85 66.96 2.53
N THR A 82 -20.11 67.91 3.46
CA THR A 82 -21.36 68.15 4.28
C THR A 82 -21.98 67.01 5.13
N GLY A 83 -22.57 67.23 6.33
CA GLY A 83 -22.76 68.44 7.15
C GLY A 83 -23.83 68.23 8.27
N PHE A 84 -24.14 69.30 9.04
CA PHE A 84 -25.21 69.46 10.07
C PHE A 84 -24.97 69.04 11.55
N ASN A 85 -25.76 69.65 12.45
CA ASN A 85 -25.48 69.90 13.89
C ASN A 85 -26.63 69.49 14.82
N PHE A 86 -26.34 69.31 16.12
CA PHE A 86 -27.09 69.82 17.31
C PHE A 86 -26.23 69.59 18.59
N GLN A 87 -26.36 70.27 19.76
CA GLN A 87 -26.49 71.72 20.09
C GLN A 87 -26.33 71.94 21.64
N THR A 88 -25.48 72.90 22.09
CA THR A 88 -25.36 73.57 23.45
C THR A 88 -25.26 72.71 24.75
N THR A 89 -24.22 72.72 25.63
CA THR A 89 -23.55 73.78 26.49
C THR A 89 -24.36 74.24 27.72
N PRO A 90 -23.81 74.92 28.79
CA PRO A 90 -22.41 75.36 29.09
C PRO A 90 -21.88 75.18 30.56
N PHE A 91 -20.55 75.34 30.77
CA PHE A 91 -19.80 76.12 31.83
C PHE A 91 -18.30 75.67 31.79
N ALA A 92 -17.31 76.47 31.32
CA ALA A 92 -16.64 77.66 31.92
C ALA A 92 -15.68 77.31 33.09
N THR A 93 -14.35 77.10 32.91
CA THR A 93 -13.19 78.03 32.63
C THR A 93 -12.62 78.74 33.89
N PRO A 94 -11.32 79.19 33.98
CA PRO A 94 -10.31 79.42 32.92
C PRO A 94 -8.83 78.93 33.20
N GLN A 95 -7.92 79.40 32.32
CA GLN A 95 -6.43 79.34 32.19
C GLN A 95 -5.58 79.88 33.40
N PRO A 96 -4.20 79.89 33.40
CA PRO A 96 -3.21 79.79 32.29
C PRO A 96 -1.92 78.92 32.47
N SER A 97 -1.06 78.96 31.43
CA SER A 97 0.34 78.50 31.26
C SER A 97 1.41 79.35 32.01
N PRO A 98 2.76 79.07 32.02
CA PRO A 98 3.56 78.22 31.12
C PRO A 98 4.70 77.35 31.76
N PHE A 99 5.55 76.73 30.93
CA PHE A 99 6.82 76.06 31.30
C PHE A 99 7.88 77.05 31.84
N PRO A 100 8.80 76.61 32.72
CA PRO A 100 10.13 76.22 32.23
C PRO A 100 10.82 75.05 32.99
N ASN A 101 11.83 74.46 32.33
CA ASN A 101 12.99 73.70 32.85
C ASN A 101 12.84 72.79 34.09
N ALA A 102 12.88 71.48 33.87
CA ALA A 102 13.40 70.49 34.83
C ALA A 102 14.39 69.55 34.12
N GLN A 103 15.41 69.05 34.82
CA GLN A 103 16.56 68.37 34.23
C GLN A 103 16.31 66.86 34.01
N LEU A 104 16.89 66.30 32.94
CA LEU A 104 17.00 64.85 32.75
C LEU A 104 18.00 64.26 33.77
N THR A 105 17.50 63.91 34.95
CA THR A 105 18.23 63.11 35.93
C THR A 105 17.94 61.63 35.74
N THR A 106 18.97 60.86 35.37
CA THR A 106 18.89 59.39 35.30
C THR A 106 18.93 58.84 36.72
N GLN A 107 17.78 58.85 37.39
CA GLN A 107 17.56 58.14 38.65
C GLN A 107 17.68 56.62 38.38
N MET A 108 18.78 56.02 38.79
CA MET A 108 18.90 54.56 38.90
C MET A 108 17.88 54.10 39.94
N ALA A 109 16.75 53.55 39.48
CA ALA A 109 15.70 53.06 40.37
C ALA A 109 16.28 52.02 41.35
N PRO A 110 16.01 52.11 42.66
CA PRO A 110 16.58 51.19 43.62
C PRO A 110 16.05 49.78 43.34
N VAL A 111 16.97 48.84 43.09
CA VAL A 111 16.63 47.42 42.99
C VAL A 111 16.07 46.98 44.34
N ALA A 112 14.76 46.76 44.40
CA ALA A 112 14.11 46.25 45.60
C ALA A 112 14.74 44.88 45.96
N PRO A 113 15.09 44.64 47.25
CA PRO A 113 15.60 43.35 47.66
C PRO A 113 14.52 42.29 47.40
N LEU A 114 14.85 41.28 46.58
CA LEU A 114 13.96 40.16 46.33
C LEU A 114 13.75 39.41 47.66
N PRO A 115 12.51 39.25 48.15
CA PRO A 115 12.25 38.75 49.51
C PRO A 115 12.44 37.24 49.70
N PHE A 116 13.04 36.55 48.72
CA PHE A 116 13.31 35.11 48.72
C PHE A 116 14.69 34.84 48.11
N SER A 117 15.43 33.87 48.63
CA SER A 117 16.64 33.39 47.95
C SER A 117 16.26 32.77 46.61
N LEU A 118 17.15 32.85 45.62
CA LEU A 118 16.94 32.18 44.33
C LEU A 118 16.77 30.66 44.52
N ALA A 119 17.52 30.08 45.45
CA ALA A 119 17.38 28.67 45.84
C ALA A 119 16.01 28.34 46.46
N ASP A 120 15.43 29.22 47.28
CA ASP A 120 14.10 29.00 47.88
C ASP A 120 13.01 29.02 46.80
N ARG A 121 13.15 29.94 45.83
CA ARG A 121 12.27 30.01 44.65
C ARG A 121 12.37 28.75 43.80
N ASP A 122 13.57 28.23 43.57
CA ASP A 122 13.79 27.04 42.75
C ASP A 122 13.33 25.76 43.46
N ILE A 123 13.55 25.65 44.77
CA ILE A 123 12.97 24.60 45.62
C ILE A 123 11.43 24.67 45.58
N GLN A 124 10.83 25.86 45.75
CA GLN A 124 9.38 26.01 45.66
C GLN A 124 8.84 25.68 44.25
N ALA A 125 9.60 25.98 43.19
CA ALA A 125 9.26 25.60 41.83
C ALA A 125 9.31 24.07 41.62
N ILE A 126 10.29 23.37 42.19
CA ILE A 126 10.35 21.90 42.19
C ILE A 126 9.18 21.31 42.98
N VAL A 127 8.91 21.81 44.19
CA VAL A 127 7.77 21.35 45.01
C VAL A 127 6.44 21.61 44.29
N ASP A 128 6.27 22.78 43.68
CA ASP A 128 5.10 23.08 42.83
C ASP A 128 5.02 22.15 41.60
N ALA A 129 6.13 21.75 40.99
CA ALA A 129 6.12 20.86 39.82
C ALA A 129 5.60 19.44 40.13
N TYR A 130 5.64 19.02 41.40
CA TYR A 130 5.19 17.70 41.87
C TYR A 130 3.85 17.73 42.64
N LYS A 131 3.25 18.90 42.92
CA LYS A 131 1.91 19.01 43.53
C LYS A 131 0.80 18.59 42.56
N GLU A 132 0.14 17.46 42.83
CA GLU A 132 -0.99 16.92 42.05
C GLU A 132 -2.33 17.67 42.28
N ASP A 133 -2.28 19.00 42.40
CA ASP A 133 -3.46 19.85 42.54
C ASP A 133 -4.07 20.14 41.15
N PRO A 134 -5.37 19.90 40.90
CA PRO A 134 -5.98 20.17 39.59
C PRO A 134 -5.85 21.62 39.10
N ALA A 135 -5.82 22.57 40.04
CA ALA A 135 -5.63 24.00 39.77
C ALA A 135 -4.16 24.40 39.48
N ASN A 136 -3.20 23.51 39.68
CA ASN A 136 -1.78 23.79 39.48
C ASN A 136 -1.43 23.83 37.99
N THR A 137 -1.05 25.01 37.51
CA THR A 137 -0.60 25.23 36.12
C THR A 137 0.85 24.86 35.88
N LYS A 138 1.65 24.62 36.93
CA LYS A 138 3.08 24.28 36.87
C LYS A 138 3.39 22.78 37.02
N TYR A 139 2.41 21.93 37.33
CA TYR A 139 2.62 20.50 37.52
C TYR A 139 3.25 19.87 36.26
N ALA A 140 4.40 19.21 36.42
CA ALA A 140 5.24 18.79 35.29
C ALA A 140 4.65 17.63 34.49
N PHE A 141 3.95 16.70 35.16
CA PHE A 141 3.43 15.47 34.54
C PHE A 141 2.03 15.68 33.93
N LYS A 142 1.85 16.77 33.17
CA LYS A 142 0.66 17.02 32.32
C LYS A 142 1.01 16.68 30.87
N HIS A 143 0.35 15.68 30.30
CA HIS A 143 0.53 15.30 28.90
C HIS A 143 -0.83 15.13 28.21
N LEU A 144 -0.92 15.58 26.95
CA LEU A 144 -2.03 15.24 26.07
C LEU A 144 -1.65 13.99 25.26
N LEU A 145 -2.41 12.91 25.43
CA LEU A 145 -2.26 11.67 24.66
C LEU A 145 -3.50 11.45 23.78
N PHE A 146 -3.29 11.00 22.55
CA PHE A 146 -4.38 10.74 21.63
C PHE A 146 -5.12 9.43 21.98
N SER A 147 -6.43 9.54 22.20
CA SER A 147 -7.35 8.42 22.46
C SER A 147 -8.45 8.41 21.39
N VAL A 148 -9.01 7.22 21.11
CA VAL A 148 -10.18 7.09 20.23
C VAL A 148 -11.40 7.68 20.93
N THR A 149 -12.01 8.71 20.34
CA THR A 149 -13.10 9.48 20.97
C THR A 149 -14.14 9.89 19.94
N ASP A 150 -15.40 9.50 20.19
CA ASP A 150 -16.52 9.84 19.30
C ASP A 150 -16.69 11.37 19.15
N PRO A 151 -17.11 11.87 17.97
CA PRO A 151 -17.26 13.31 17.71
C PRO A 151 -18.10 14.08 18.76
N GLN A 152 -19.06 13.41 19.40
CA GLN A 152 -19.96 14.01 20.39
C GLN A 152 -19.28 14.36 21.72
N PHE A 153 -18.13 13.75 22.04
CA PHE A 153 -17.38 13.98 23.30
C PHE A 153 -16.12 14.82 23.10
N ARG A 154 -15.96 15.47 21.93
CA ARG A 154 -14.78 16.27 21.57
C ARG A 154 -14.80 17.65 22.23
N VAL A 155 -14.33 17.68 23.47
CA VAL A 155 -14.16 18.89 24.29
C VAL A 155 -12.67 19.08 24.62
N LYS A 156 -12.23 20.33 24.77
CA LYS A 156 -10.91 20.66 25.32
C LYS A 156 -10.88 20.36 26.83
N PRO A 157 -9.99 19.51 27.35
CA PRO A 157 -9.94 19.21 28.78
C PRO A 157 -9.61 20.45 29.63
N ALA A 158 -10.23 20.58 30.80
CA ALA A 158 -9.93 21.65 31.74
C ALA A 158 -8.52 21.51 32.35
N GLY A 159 -7.89 22.62 32.72
CA GLY A 159 -6.55 22.63 33.33
C GLY A 159 -5.37 22.40 32.36
N VAL A 160 -5.65 22.38 31.05
CA VAL A 160 -4.68 22.35 29.94
C VAL A 160 -4.35 23.78 29.49
N SER A 161 -3.07 24.09 29.26
CA SER A 161 -2.66 25.39 28.73
C SER A 161 -2.91 25.51 27.22
N ASP A 162 -3.18 26.73 26.74
CA ASP A 162 -3.47 26.98 25.32
C ASP A 162 -2.34 26.56 24.38
N ILE A 163 -1.08 26.71 24.84
CA ILE A 163 0.12 26.30 24.11
C ILE A 163 0.16 24.77 23.96
N MET A 164 -0.04 24.01 25.05
CA MET A 164 -0.07 22.54 25.02
C MET A 164 -1.23 22.01 24.16
N TRP A 165 -2.38 22.67 24.23
CA TRP A 165 -3.54 22.35 23.39
C TRP A 165 -3.26 22.61 21.91
N ALA A 166 -2.68 23.77 21.56
CA ALA A 166 -2.31 24.11 20.19
C ALA A 166 -1.24 23.15 19.63
N GLU A 167 -0.26 22.75 20.43
CA GLU A 167 0.75 21.76 20.04
C GLU A 167 0.13 20.38 19.75
N ALA A 168 -0.83 19.93 20.58
CA ALA A 168 -1.51 18.66 20.35
C ALA A 168 -2.49 18.71 19.16
N MET A 169 -3.20 19.82 18.94
CA MET A 169 -4.03 20.00 17.76
C MET A 169 -3.19 20.10 16.48
N GLY A 170 -2.09 20.84 16.48
CA GLY A 170 -1.16 20.91 15.36
C GLY A 170 -0.49 19.55 15.04
N LYS A 171 -0.25 18.72 16.06
CA LYS A 171 0.15 17.31 15.86
C LYS A 171 -0.95 16.50 15.19
N LEU A 172 -2.21 16.60 15.64
CA LEU A 172 -3.35 15.91 15.03
C LEU A 172 -3.56 16.35 13.57
N GLU A 173 -3.45 17.65 13.28
CA GLU A 173 -3.47 18.24 11.93
C GLU A 173 -2.29 17.82 11.04
N GLY A 174 -1.26 17.17 11.61
CA GLY A 174 -0.17 16.51 10.90
C GLY A 174 -0.38 15.01 10.60
N MET A 175 -1.37 14.35 11.21
CA MET A 175 -1.63 12.90 11.05
C MET A 175 -2.44 12.57 9.79
N GLU A 176 -2.68 11.29 9.49
CA GLU A 176 -3.55 10.87 8.38
C GLU A 176 -5.03 11.26 8.64
N SER A 177 -5.86 11.42 7.60
CA SER A 177 -7.29 11.77 7.77
C SER A 177 -8.03 10.77 8.66
N ALA A 178 -7.76 9.46 8.50
CA ALA A 178 -8.34 8.42 9.32
C ALA A 178 -8.03 8.60 10.83
N ASP A 179 -6.84 9.09 11.17
CA ASP A 179 -6.46 9.39 12.55
C ASP A 179 -7.07 10.71 13.05
N ARG A 180 -7.10 11.77 12.21
CA ARG A 180 -7.81 13.04 12.53
C ARG A 180 -9.28 12.82 12.86
N GLU A 181 -9.92 11.93 12.12
CA GLU A 181 -11.35 11.62 12.24
C GLU A 181 -11.65 10.70 13.43
N ARG A 182 -10.67 9.94 13.94
CA ARG A 182 -10.85 8.95 15.01
C ARG A 182 -10.29 9.37 16.37
N LEU A 183 -9.18 10.09 16.39
CA LEU A 183 -8.42 10.43 17.59
C LEU A 183 -8.79 11.81 18.15
N TRP A 184 -8.66 11.96 19.47
CA TRP A 184 -8.80 13.24 20.16
C TRP A 184 -7.77 13.38 21.29
N PRO A 185 -7.24 14.59 21.60
CA PRO A 185 -6.31 14.77 22.70
C PRO A 185 -7.01 14.62 24.06
N GLN A 186 -6.60 13.62 24.84
CA GLN A 186 -7.04 13.40 26.22
C GLN A 186 -5.94 13.84 27.19
N LEU A 187 -6.29 14.60 28.22
CA LEU A 187 -5.36 14.92 29.31
C LEU A 187 -5.08 13.69 30.16
N VAL A 188 -3.80 13.44 30.41
CA VAL A 188 -3.28 12.52 31.42
C VAL A 188 -2.60 13.38 32.48
N HIS A 189 -3.07 13.28 33.73
CA HIS A 189 -2.53 13.98 34.88
C HIS A 189 -1.80 13.00 35.80
N GLY A 190 -0.47 13.01 35.73
CA GLY A 190 0.39 12.22 36.60
C GLY A 190 0.36 10.71 36.34
N PHE A 191 0.99 9.97 37.25
CA PHE A 191 1.19 8.53 37.12
C PHE A 191 -0.09 7.72 37.35
N LYS A 192 -1.08 8.29 38.06
CA LYS A 192 -2.36 7.62 38.34
C LYS A 192 -3.16 7.40 37.04
N ASP A 193 -3.36 8.46 36.26
CA ASP A 193 -4.06 8.39 34.98
C ASP A 193 -3.32 7.50 33.97
N LEU A 194 -1.98 7.57 33.97
CA LEU A 194 -1.13 6.69 33.15
C LEU A 194 -1.32 5.21 33.54
N SER A 195 -1.41 4.89 34.84
CA SER A 195 -1.66 3.53 35.33
C SER A 195 -3.07 3.02 34.99
N GLN A 196 -4.06 3.91 34.93
CA GLN A 196 -5.40 3.57 34.44
C GLN A 196 -5.38 3.31 32.92
N ARG A 197 -4.64 4.12 32.16
CA ARG A 197 -4.48 3.95 30.71
C ARG A 197 -3.76 2.65 30.35
N LEU A 198 -2.77 2.24 31.14
CA LEU A 198 -2.09 0.94 30.99
C LEU A 198 -3.07 -0.23 31.18
N LYS A 199 -3.88 -0.22 32.25
CA LYS A 199 -4.91 -1.25 32.48
C LYS A 199 -5.92 -1.33 31.33
N LEU A 200 -6.37 -0.19 30.81
CA LEU A 200 -7.24 -0.15 29.64
C LEU A 200 -6.57 -0.71 28.37
N GLN A 201 -5.24 -0.59 28.24
CA GLN A 201 -4.50 -1.23 27.16
C GLN A 201 -4.43 -2.75 27.36
N ASP A 202 -4.16 -3.24 28.58
CA ASP A 202 -4.16 -4.67 28.91
C ASP A 202 -5.54 -5.31 28.64
N ASP A 203 -6.62 -4.68 29.10
CA ASP A 203 -8.02 -5.12 28.88
C ASP A 203 -8.36 -5.18 27.37
N VAL A 204 -7.95 -4.16 26.60
CA VAL A 204 -8.15 -4.14 25.14
C VAL A 204 -7.35 -5.24 24.44
N ILE A 205 -6.09 -5.44 24.80
CA ILE A 205 -5.23 -6.50 24.25
C ILE A 205 -5.84 -7.89 24.48
N VAL A 206 -6.38 -8.16 25.67
CA VAL A 206 -7.10 -9.41 25.95
C VAL A 206 -8.35 -9.53 25.08
N SER A 207 -9.13 -8.46 24.92
CA SER A 207 -10.35 -8.47 24.10
C SER A 207 -10.08 -8.70 22.60
N ASP A 208 -9.02 -8.09 22.05
CA ASP A 208 -8.65 -8.24 20.64
C ASP A 208 -7.95 -9.59 20.39
N ALA A 209 -7.20 -10.14 21.36
CA ALA A 209 -6.69 -11.51 21.28
C ALA A 209 -7.83 -12.55 21.15
N GLU A 210 -8.93 -12.39 21.88
CA GLU A 210 -10.10 -13.27 21.74
C GLU A 210 -10.86 -13.04 20.42
N ARG A 211 -10.99 -11.79 19.95
CA ARG A 211 -11.56 -11.49 18.61
C ARG A 211 -10.75 -12.15 17.50
N LEU A 212 -9.42 -12.10 17.58
CA LEU A 212 -8.51 -12.76 16.65
C LEU A 212 -8.62 -14.30 16.76
N ARG A 213 -8.75 -14.85 17.97
CA ARG A 213 -8.98 -16.29 18.20
C ARG A 213 -10.28 -16.78 17.55
N ILE A 214 -11.40 -16.07 17.75
CA ILE A 214 -12.70 -16.36 17.13
C ILE A 214 -12.58 -16.27 15.60
N THR A 215 -11.97 -15.21 15.08
CA THR A 215 -11.76 -15.02 13.63
C THR A 215 -10.92 -16.15 13.03
N GLN A 216 -9.84 -16.57 13.70
CA GLN A 216 -9.02 -17.70 13.28
C GLN A 216 -9.80 -19.03 13.31
N SER A 217 -10.68 -19.23 14.29
CA SER A 217 -11.57 -20.39 14.36
C SER A 217 -12.53 -20.44 13.16
N ASN A 218 -13.15 -19.30 12.83
CA ASN A 218 -14.07 -19.16 11.69
C ASN A 218 -13.35 -19.42 10.35
N VAL A 219 -12.15 -18.87 10.16
CA VAL A 219 -11.31 -19.14 8.98
C VAL A 219 -10.97 -20.63 8.88
N LYS A 220 -10.58 -21.28 9.99
CA LYS A 220 -10.31 -22.73 10.03
C LYS A 220 -11.57 -23.57 9.75
N MET A 221 -12.75 -23.12 10.16
CA MET A 221 -14.02 -23.79 9.84
C MET A 221 -14.35 -23.67 8.34
N LEU A 222 -14.24 -22.47 7.77
CA LEU A 222 -14.45 -22.22 6.34
C LEU A 222 -13.46 -23.00 5.47
N GLN A 223 -12.19 -23.05 5.86
CA GLN A 223 -11.16 -23.83 5.17
C GLN A 223 -11.48 -25.34 5.15
N ARG A 224 -11.95 -25.90 6.28
CA ARG A 224 -12.39 -27.31 6.32
C ARG A 224 -13.58 -27.56 5.39
N HIS A 225 -14.61 -26.71 5.41
CA HIS A 225 -15.77 -26.85 4.53
C HIS A 225 -15.41 -26.71 3.04
N LEU A 226 -14.48 -25.82 2.70
CA LEU A 226 -13.94 -25.70 1.34
C LEU A 226 -13.25 -27.00 0.90
N GLN A 227 -12.38 -27.55 1.75
CA GLN A 227 -11.56 -28.73 1.44
C GLN A 227 -12.34 -30.06 1.47
N ALA A 228 -13.23 -30.26 2.44
CA ALA A 228 -13.93 -31.52 2.67
C ALA A 228 -15.24 -31.64 1.88
N ASP A 229 -15.99 -30.54 1.74
CA ASP A 229 -17.34 -30.57 1.16
C ASP A 229 -17.35 -29.94 -0.24
N THR A 230 -16.86 -28.69 -0.35
CA THR A 230 -17.03 -27.87 -1.55
C THR A 230 -16.21 -28.40 -2.73
N LEU A 231 -14.89 -28.65 -2.55
CA LEU A 231 -14.04 -29.16 -3.63
C LEU A 231 -14.46 -30.57 -4.10
N PRO A 232 -14.74 -31.55 -3.22
CA PRO A 232 -15.26 -32.86 -3.66
C PRO A 232 -16.66 -32.78 -4.29
N TRP A 233 -17.51 -31.85 -3.87
CA TRP A 233 -18.81 -31.62 -4.52
C TRP A 233 -18.68 -31.06 -5.94
N ILE A 234 -17.77 -30.10 -6.16
CA ILE A 234 -17.46 -29.58 -7.51
C ILE A 234 -16.99 -30.70 -8.44
N GLU A 235 -16.06 -31.57 -8.00
CA GLU A 235 -15.58 -32.67 -8.82
C GLU A 235 -16.67 -33.73 -9.09
N ARG A 236 -17.52 -34.05 -8.09
CA ARG A 236 -18.72 -34.90 -8.31
C ARG A 236 -19.68 -34.29 -9.34
N MET A 237 -19.91 -32.98 -9.30
CA MET A 237 -20.79 -32.28 -10.25
C MET A 237 -20.22 -32.28 -11.66
N LYS A 238 -18.91 -32.03 -11.82
CA LYS A 238 -18.17 -32.13 -13.08
C LYS A 238 -18.17 -33.55 -13.67
N GLN A 239 -18.05 -34.58 -12.84
CA GLN A 239 -18.19 -35.98 -13.29
C GLN A 239 -19.63 -36.32 -13.72
N LYS A 240 -20.63 -35.82 -12.98
CA LYS A 240 -22.05 -35.94 -13.35
C LYS A 240 -22.35 -35.22 -14.67
N GLU A 241 -21.79 -34.03 -14.89
CA GLU A 241 -21.90 -33.26 -16.12
C GLU A 241 -21.33 -34.06 -17.31
N GLN A 242 -20.09 -34.55 -17.22
CA GLN A 242 -19.51 -35.43 -18.26
C GLN A 242 -20.38 -36.67 -18.52
N GLY A 243 -20.96 -37.26 -17.48
CA GLY A 243 -21.92 -38.37 -17.61
C GLY A 243 -23.18 -37.98 -18.38
N LEU A 244 -23.72 -36.78 -18.13
CA LEU A 244 -24.89 -36.24 -18.83
C LEU A 244 -24.56 -35.87 -20.29
N GLN A 245 -23.43 -35.19 -20.55
CA GLN A 245 -22.94 -34.90 -21.90
C GLN A 245 -22.81 -36.19 -22.75
N ARG A 246 -22.19 -37.24 -22.18
CA ARG A 246 -22.06 -38.57 -22.84
C ARG A 246 -23.40 -39.26 -23.07
N ARG A 247 -24.42 -39.01 -22.23
CA ARG A 247 -25.79 -39.51 -22.44
C ARG A 247 -26.53 -38.71 -23.52
N LEU A 248 -26.41 -37.38 -23.51
CA LEU A 248 -26.98 -36.49 -24.51
C LEU A 248 -26.46 -36.83 -25.92
N LEU A 249 -25.15 -36.99 -26.08
CA LEU A 249 -24.53 -37.41 -27.35
C LEU A 249 -25.02 -38.79 -27.84
N ARG A 250 -25.34 -39.72 -26.93
CA ARG A 250 -25.95 -41.01 -27.28
C ARG A 250 -27.40 -40.86 -27.73
N VAL A 251 -28.19 -40.03 -27.05
CA VAL A 251 -29.59 -39.76 -27.42
C VAL A 251 -29.63 -39.04 -28.77
N MET A 252 -28.83 -38.00 -28.97
CA MET A 252 -28.76 -37.26 -30.24
C MET A 252 -28.41 -38.19 -31.40
N ARG A 253 -27.40 -39.06 -31.26
CA ARG A 253 -27.08 -40.08 -32.28
C ARG A 253 -28.26 -41.02 -32.58
N ILE A 254 -29.11 -41.33 -31.60
CA ILE A 254 -30.30 -42.18 -31.81
C ILE A 254 -31.40 -41.38 -32.53
N VAL A 255 -31.61 -40.10 -32.21
CA VAL A 255 -32.56 -39.22 -32.89
C VAL A 255 -32.17 -39.04 -34.36
N GLU A 256 -30.92 -38.66 -34.65
CA GLU A 256 -30.38 -38.57 -36.01
C GLU A 256 -30.56 -39.89 -36.79
N ALA A 257 -30.27 -41.04 -36.13
CA ALA A 257 -30.44 -42.37 -36.72
C ALA A 257 -31.89 -42.89 -36.72
N LEU A 258 -32.88 -42.09 -36.31
CA LEU A 258 -34.31 -42.33 -36.48
C LEU A 258 -34.89 -41.40 -37.54
N GLU A 259 -34.53 -40.11 -37.53
CA GLU A 259 -34.89 -39.16 -38.59
C GLU A 259 -34.29 -39.54 -39.95
N GLY A 260 -33.01 -39.94 -39.97
CA GLY A 260 -32.33 -40.39 -41.18
C GLY A 260 -32.87 -41.69 -41.79
N LYS A 261 -33.67 -42.48 -41.06
CA LYS A 261 -34.31 -43.70 -41.61
C LYS A 261 -35.41 -43.41 -42.62
N GLY A 262 -35.90 -42.16 -42.69
CA GLY A 262 -36.78 -41.68 -43.75
C GLY A 262 -36.03 -41.41 -45.06
N PHE A 263 -35.40 -42.42 -45.66
CA PHE A 263 -34.80 -42.39 -47.01
C PHE A 263 -33.92 -41.16 -47.36
N ARG A 264 -33.15 -40.62 -46.40
CA ARG A 264 -32.19 -39.53 -46.68
C ARG A 264 -30.92 -40.06 -47.37
N LEU A 265 -31.05 -40.31 -48.68
CA LEU A 265 -29.95 -40.31 -49.64
C LEU A 265 -30.20 -39.18 -50.66
N PRO A 266 -29.19 -38.37 -51.03
CA PRO A 266 -27.80 -38.41 -50.59
C PRO A 266 -27.59 -38.00 -49.13
N LEU A 267 -26.42 -38.36 -48.58
CA LEU A 267 -25.88 -37.72 -47.37
C LEU A 267 -25.67 -36.23 -47.61
N MET A 268 -25.94 -35.40 -46.61
CA MET A 268 -25.69 -33.97 -46.66
C MET A 268 -24.18 -33.69 -46.66
N LYS A 269 -23.75 -32.60 -47.31
CA LYS A 269 -22.33 -32.19 -47.39
C LYS A 269 -21.66 -32.15 -46.01
N GLY A 270 -22.35 -31.62 -45.00
CA GLY A 270 -21.87 -31.56 -43.61
C GLY A 270 -21.67 -32.92 -42.94
N GLU A 271 -22.46 -33.94 -43.30
CA GLU A 271 -22.29 -35.31 -42.78
C GLU A 271 -21.04 -35.97 -43.36
N VAL A 272 -20.77 -35.76 -44.65
CA VAL A 272 -19.55 -36.24 -45.33
C VAL A 272 -18.31 -35.57 -44.72
N GLU A 273 -18.33 -34.24 -44.58
CA GLU A 273 -17.25 -33.50 -43.91
C GLU A 273 -17.02 -33.97 -42.45
N LEU A 274 -18.09 -34.26 -41.71
CA LEU A 274 -18.00 -34.78 -40.34
C LEU A 274 -17.41 -36.20 -40.32
N ALA A 275 -17.81 -37.06 -41.26
CA ALA A 275 -17.27 -38.40 -41.39
C ALA A 275 -15.77 -38.39 -41.72
N GLU A 276 -15.31 -37.49 -42.60
CA GLU A 276 -13.90 -37.29 -42.91
C GLU A 276 -13.11 -36.80 -41.69
N LYS A 277 -13.62 -35.78 -40.98
CA LYS A 277 -13.02 -35.26 -39.74
C LYS A 277 -12.88 -36.37 -38.67
N LEU A 278 -13.91 -37.19 -38.48
CA LEU A 278 -13.87 -38.35 -37.57
C LEU A 278 -12.91 -39.46 -38.04
N ALA A 279 -12.82 -39.72 -39.33
CA ALA A 279 -11.88 -40.69 -39.90
C ALA A 279 -10.42 -40.24 -39.72
N ALA A 280 -10.13 -38.95 -39.91
CA ALA A 280 -8.80 -38.37 -39.67
C ALA A 280 -8.37 -38.51 -38.21
N ILE A 281 -9.23 -38.10 -37.26
CA ILE A 281 -8.97 -38.25 -35.81
C ILE A 281 -8.81 -39.72 -35.43
N THR A 282 -9.62 -40.62 -35.99
CA THR A 282 -9.52 -42.07 -35.72
C THR A 282 -8.20 -42.65 -36.24
N ARG A 283 -7.71 -42.20 -37.41
CA ARG A 283 -6.39 -42.59 -37.95
C ARG A 283 -5.25 -42.07 -37.09
N GLN A 284 -5.34 -40.86 -36.54
CA GLN A 284 -4.34 -40.32 -35.60
C GLN A 284 -4.32 -41.06 -34.27
N LEU A 285 -5.47 -41.52 -33.76
CA LEU A 285 -5.58 -42.19 -32.46
C LEU A 285 -5.34 -43.71 -32.51
N LYS A 286 -5.60 -44.37 -33.64
CA LYS A 286 -5.57 -45.85 -33.77
C LYS A 286 -4.87 -46.40 -35.03
N GLY A 287 -4.47 -45.57 -35.97
CA GLY A 287 -3.79 -46.01 -37.19
C GLY A 287 -2.33 -46.43 -36.95
N SER A 288 -1.65 -46.87 -38.01
CA SER A 288 -0.21 -47.23 -37.98
C SER A 288 0.71 -46.07 -37.60
N GLY A 289 0.24 -44.82 -37.69
CA GLY A 289 0.93 -43.61 -37.19
C GLY A 289 0.51 -43.15 -35.79
N ALA A 290 -0.24 -43.96 -35.01
CA ALA A 290 -0.80 -43.57 -33.70
C ALA A 290 0.24 -43.57 -32.55
N GLU A 291 1.23 -42.72 -32.71
CA GLU A 291 2.39 -42.52 -31.81
C GLU A 291 2.00 -42.21 -30.35
N LEU A 292 0.80 -41.67 -30.10
CA LEU A 292 0.33 -41.35 -28.74
C LEU A 292 0.31 -42.58 -27.82
N SER A 293 -0.22 -43.71 -28.30
CA SER A 293 -0.31 -44.94 -27.50
C SER A 293 1.08 -45.50 -27.16
N ARG A 294 1.99 -45.47 -28.15
CA ARG A 294 3.39 -45.88 -27.99
C ARG A 294 4.14 -44.96 -27.03
N ARG A 295 3.92 -43.63 -27.10
CA ARG A 295 4.52 -42.66 -26.16
C ARG A 295 4.02 -42.83 -24.74
N VAL A 296 2.72 -43.04 -24.54
CA VAL A 296 2.15 -43.32 -23.20
C VAL A 296 2.74 -44.61 -22.63
N GLN A 297 2.84 -45.68 -23.43
CA GLN A 297 3.44 -46.93 -22.99
C GLN A 297 4.94 -46.78 -22.67
N ASN A 298 5.70 -46.05 -23.49
CA ASN A 298 7.12 -45.77 -23.27
C ASN A 298 7.35 -44.90 -22.02
N LEU A 299 6.50 -43.90 -21.76
CA LEU A 299 6.59 -43.06 -20.56
C LEU A 299 6.25 -43.90 -19.31
N LEU A 300 5.27 -44.79 -19.40
CA LEU A 300 4.89 -45.70 -18.34
C LEU A 300 5.97 -46.76 -18.05
N THR A 301 6.69 -47.28 -19.06
CA THR A 301 7.84 -48.16 -18.82
C THR A 301 9.04 -47.39 -18.26
N LEU A 302 9.37 -46.21 -18.79
CA LEU A 302 10.43 -45.36 -18.25
C LEU A 302 10.17 -44.96 -16.79
N SER A 303 8.96 -44.56 -16.44
CA SER A 303 8.57 -44.22 -15.06
C SER A 303 8.70 -45.42 -14.12
N ARG A 304 8.29 -46.63 -14.55
CA ARG A 304 8.47 -47.87 -13.77
C ARG A 304 9.93 -48.26 -13.62
N VAL A 305 10.75 -48.08 -14.67
CA VAL A 305 12.20 -48.34 -14.62
C VAL A 305 12.90 -47.31 -13.73
N GLN A 306 12.48 -46.05 -13.74
CA GLN A 306 13.00 -45.01 -12.84
C GLN A 306 12.64 -45.32 -11.37
N ALA A 307 11.40 -45.75 -11.10
CA ALA A 307 10.98 -46.15 -9.76
C ALA A 307 11.73 -47.40 -9.26
N ASN A 308 11.83 -48.44 -10.08
CA ASN A 308 12.50 -49.70 -9.69
C ASN A 308 14.04 -49.62 -9.74
N GLY A 309 14.60 -48.68 -10.52
CA GLY A 309 16.03 -48.39 -10.56
C GLY A 309 16.56 -47.77 -9.26
N ILE A 310 15.67 -47.21 -8.43
CA ILE A 310 15.96 -46.76 -7.06
C ILE A 310 15.74 -47.93 -6.06
N GLY A 311 15.87 -49.18 -6.54
CA GLY A 311 15.60 -50.44 -5.81
C GLY A 311 16.61 -50.81 -4.71
N ALA A 312 17.37 -49.85 -4.19
CA ALA A 312 18.41 -50.05 -3.17
C ALA A 312 18.30 -49.03 -2.03
N GLY A 313 17.12 -48.93 -1.40
CA GLY A 313 17.01 -48.45 -0.02
C GLY A 313 17.31 -46.97 0.23
N GLY A 314 16.91 -46.06 -0.66
CA GLY A 314 17.02 -44.63 -0.37
C GLY A 314 16.29 -43.72 -1.33
N SER A 315 15.44 -42.86 -0.77
CA SER A 315 15.50 -41.47 -1.23
C SER A 315 16.91 -40.99 -0.93
N VAL A 316 17.72 -40.78 -1.97
CA VAL A 316 18.94 -40.01 -1.82
C VAL A 316 18.50 -38.58 -1.54
N TYR A 317 18.34 -38.28 -0.25
CA TYR A 317 18.68 -36.96 0.27
C TYR A 317 19.96 -36.54 -0.44
N LEU A 318 19.91 -35.44 -1.19
CA LEU A 318 21.08 -34.96 -1.92
C LEU A 318 22.28 -34.95 -0.96
N PRO A 319 23.49 -35.35 -1.38
CA PRO A 319 24.72 -35.10 -0.61
C PRO A 319 24.98 -33.58 -0.59
N GLY A 320 24.20 -32.88 0.23
CA GLY A 320 23.72 -31.53 -0.10
C GLY A 320 22.29 -31.21 0.37
N SER A 321 21.63 -32.06 1.17
CA SER A 321 20.52 -31.67 2.04
C SER A 321 21.07 -30.83 3.21
N THR A 322 21.72 -29.73 2.86
CA THR A 322 21.86 -28.60 3.76
C THR A 322 20.47 -28.26 4.28
N LYS A 323 20.37 -27.96 5.58
CA LYS A 323 19.12 -27.40 6.11
C LYS A 323 18.98 -26.04 5.44
N ILE A 324 18.03 -25.91 4.51
CA ILE A 324 17.67 -24.61 3.92
C ILE A 324 17.36 -23.71 5.12
N HIS A 325 18.07 -22.59 5.21
CA HIS A 325 17.97 -21.72 6.38
C HIS A 325 16.53 -21.20 6.48
N GLU A 326 15.92 -21.28 7.66
CA GLU A 326 14.47 -21.06 7.82
C GLU A 326 14.05 -19.66 7.32
N GLN A 327 14.89 -18.65 7.53
CA GLN A 327 14.68 -17.31 6.95
C GLN A 327 14.73 -17.35 5.43
N SER A 328 15.72 -18.02 4.81
CA SER A 328 15.77 -18.16 3.35
C SER A 328 14.57 -18.91 2.77
N LEU A 329 13.96 -19.83 3.53
CA LEU A 329 12.70 -20.49 3.16
C LEU A 329 11.52 -19.52 3.26
N ALA A 330 11.44 -18.71 4.32
CA ALA A 330 10.45 -17.64 4.46
C ALA A 330 10.58 -16.57 3.36
N ASP A 331 11.80 -16.10 3.07
CA ASP A 331 12.11 -15.15 2.00
C ASP A 331 11.67 -15.69 0.63
N MET A 332 11.97 -16.97 0.34
CA MET A 332 11.50 -17.65 -0.88
C MET A 332 9.97 -17.77 -0.91
N HIS A 333 9.31 -18.06 0.22
CA HIS A 333 7.86 -18.11 0.30
C HIS A 333 7.23 -16.73 0.05
N GLU A 334 7.81 -15.66 0.61
CA GLU A 334 7.34 -14.29 0.36
C GLU A 334 7.50 -13.91 -1.11
N VAL A 335 8.67 -14.14 -1.72
CA VAL A 335 8.89 -13.86 -3.15
C VAL A 335 7.94 -14.66 -4.04
N VAL A 336 7.69 -15.94 -3.73
CA VAL A 336 6.72 -16.76 -4.47
C VAL A 336 5.28 -16.27 -4.26
N GLN A 337 4.90 -15.80 -3.07
CA GLN A 337 3.61 -15.17 -2.83
C GLN A 337 3.47 -13.87 -3.64
N GLN A 338 4.45 -12.96 -3.55
CA GLN A 338 4.46 -11.69 -4.31
C GLN A 338 4.34 -11.95 -5.82
N GLN A 339 5.08 -12.93 -6.35
CA GLN A 339 4.96 -13.34 -7.76
C GLN A 339 3.58 -13.93 -8.09
N THR A 340 3.01 -14.76 -7.21
CA THR A 340 1.67 -15.33 -7.40
C THR A 340 0.60 -14.25 -7.42
N GLU A 341 0.69 -13.26 -6.52
CA GLU A 341 -0.20 -12.10 -6.52
C GLU A 341 -0.01 -11.20 -7.75
N ALA A 342 1.23 -10.96 -8.20
CA ALA A 342 1.51 -10.19 -9.40
C ALA A 342 0.95 -10.88 -10.66
N ILE A 343 1.11 -12.20 -10.78
CA ILE A 343 0.54 -13.01 -11.87
C ILE A 343 -0.99 -13.01 -11.81
N ALA A 344 -1.60 -13.08 -10.62
CA ALA A 344 -3.05 -12.98 -10.45
C ALA A 344 -3.59 -11.59 -10.83
N ARG A 345 -2.87 -10.51 -10.48
CA ARG A 345 -3.19 -9.14 -10.89
C ARG A 345 -3.09 -8.98 -12.42
N LEU A 346 -2.00 -9.44 -13.03
CA LEU A 346 -1.82 -9.45 -14.49
C LEU A 346 -2.94 -10.24 -15.19
N GLY A 347 -3.27 -11.43 -14.69
CA GLY A 347 -4.36 -12.25 -15.24
C GLY A 347 -5.75 -11.61 -15.10
N ASN A 348 -5.97 -10.73 -14.11
CA ASN A 348 -7.20 -9.96 -13.96
C ASN A 348 -7.22 -8.68 -14.80
N VAL A 349 -6.05 -8.11 -15.14
CA VAL A 349 -5.92 -7.05 -16.15
C VAL A 349 -6.21 -7.63 -17.53
N LEU A 350 -5.53 -8.69 -17.95
CA LEU A 350 -5.78 -9.35 -19.25
C LEU A 350 -7.23 -9.83 -19.43
N LYS A 351 -7.92 -10.26 -18.36
CA LYS A 351 -9.37 -10.60 -18.38
C LYS A 351 -10.31 -9.39 -18.43
N ARG A 352 -9.82 -8.18 -18.22
CA ARG A 352 -10.52 -6.94 -18.57
C ARG A 352 -10.19 -6.62 -20.02
N ASP A 353 -8.91 -6.48 -20.36
CA ASP A 353 -8.45 -6.10 -21.70
C ASP A 353 -9.05 -6.98 -22.82
N ILE A 354 -9.18 -8.30 -22.60
CA ILE A 354 -9.85 -9.22 -23.53
C ILE A 354 -11.34 -8.87 -23.72
N ARG A 355 -12.08 -8.57 -22.65
CA ARG A 355 -13.50 -8.18 -22.74
C ARG A 355 -13.67 -6.79 -23.33
N ASP A 356 -12.74 -5.89 -23.03
CA ASP A 356 -12.75 -4.53 -23.58
C ASP A 356 -12.47 -4.59 -25.09
N MET A 357 -11.58 -5.48 -25.56
CA MET A 357 -11.40 -5.81 -26.98
C MET A 357 -12.64 -6.50 -27.60
N GLU A 358 -13.28 -7.46 -26.90
CA GLU A 358 -14.52 -8.09 -27.36
C GLU A 358 -15.66 -7.08 -27.54
N ILE A 359 -15.72 -6.03 -26.70
CA ILE A 359 -16.67 -4.92 -26.83
C ILE A 359 -16.34 -4.04 -28.04
N ILE A 360 -15.08 -3.59 -28.18
CA ILE A 360 -14.66 -2.74 -29.31
C ILE A 360 -14.90 -3.45 -30.66
N MET A 361 -14.57 -4.75 -30.75
CA MET A 361 -14.82 -5.53 -31.96
C MET A 361 -16.32 -5.73 -32.26
N ALA A 362 -17.18 -5.69 -31.23
CA ALA A 362 -18.63 -5.71 -31.43
C ALA A 362 -19.16 -4.35 -31.92
N GLU A 363 -18.72 -3.23 -31.33
CA GLU A 363 -19.09 -1.88 -31.77
C GLU A 363 -18.63 -1.59 -33.21
N ASP A 364 -17.40 -1.97 -33.59
CA ASP A 364 -16.91 -1.88 -34.98
C ASP A 364 -17.77 -2.70 -35.96
N THR A 365 -18.41 -3.79 -35.49
CA THR A 365 -19.32 -4.61 -36.31
C THR A 365 -20.71 -3.97 -36.42
N GLU A 366 -21.28 -3.45 -35.33
CA GLU A 366 -22.57 -2.74 -35.37
C GLU A 366 -22.52 -1.40 -36.13
N LEU A 367 -21.33 -0.85 -36.39
CA LEU A 367 -21.11 0.34 -37.22
C LEU A 367 -20.84 0.03 -38.72
N THR A 368 -20.87 -1.24 -39.14
CA THR A 368 -20.59 -1.64 -40.54
C THR A 368 -21.72 -2.40 -41.26
N ASP A 369 -22.85 -2.66 -40.59
CA ASP A 369 -24.14 -3.08 -41.19
C ASP A 369 -25.13 -1.89 -41.34
#